data_AF-A0A3D0S1S3-F1
#
_entry.id   AF-A0A3D0S1S3-F1
#
_cell.length_a   1.000
_cell.length_b   1.000
_cell.length_c   1.000
_cell.angle_alpha   90.00
_cell.angle_beta   90.00
_cell.angle_gamma   90.00
#
_symmetry.space_group_name_H-M   'P 1'
#
loop_
_entity.id
_entity.type
_entity.pdbx_description
1 polymer ?
#
loop_
_entity_poly.entity_id
_entity_poly.type
_entity_poly.pdbx_seq_one_letter_code
_entity_poly.pdbx_strand_id
1 'polypeptide(L)'
;MSILATLLTPALAFAGALLGVLLNRRVASELERRSRREETMRNLRWAADHVGDGDPIRAALGAAQLRALGRSALLDPEQLVFVDAALDIHVIRIADEP
;
A
#
# COMPACT_ATOMS: atom_id res chain seq x y z
N MET A 1 -30.92 21.85 42.22
CA MET A 1 -29.97 21.49 41.14
C MET A 1 -30.22 20.03 40.79
N SER A 2 -30.85 19.72 39.65
CA SER A 2 -31.36 18.37 39.38
C SER A 2 -30.22 17.38 39.16
N ILE A 3 -30.17 16.33 39.99
CA ILE A 3 -29.23 15.19 39.94
C ILE A 3 -29.10 14.60 38.52
N LEU A 4 -30.19 14.69 37.75
CA LEU A 4 -30.24 14.32 36.34
C LEU A 4 -29.18 15.04 35.51
N ALA A 5 -29.03 16.36 35.63
CA ALA A 5 -28.04 17.13 34.87
C ALA A 5 -26.60 16.77 35.24
N THR A 6 -26.37 16.45 36.53
CA THR A 6 -25.05 16.09 37.06
C THR A 6 -24.56 14.73 36.58
N LEU A 7 -25.46 13.79 36.29
CA LEU A 7 -25.12 12.46 35.75
C LEU A 7 -25.19 12.39 34.23
N LEU A 8 -26.10 13.15 33.61
CA LEU A 8 -26.29 13.15 32.16
C LEU A 8 -25.07 13.73 31.43
N THR A 9 -24.47 14.79 31.97
CA THR A 9 -23.32 15.46 31.37
C THR A 9 -22.09 14.55 31.26
N PRO A 10 -21.59 13.91 32.34
CA PRO A 10 -20.46 12.98 32.23
C PRO A 10 -20.81 11.74 31.41
N ALA A 11 -22.06 11.25 31.45
CA ALA A 11 -22.49 10.11 30.63
C ALA A 11 -22.44 10.44 29.13
N LEU A 12 -22.94 11.62 28.72
CA LEU A 12 -22.87 12.09 27.34
C LEU A 12 -21.43 12.36 26.90
N ALA A 13 -20.61 12.95 27.78
CA ALA A 13 -19.19 13.17 27.49
C ALA A 13 -18.46 11.84 27.28
N PHE A 14 -18.72 10.85 28.12
CA PHE A 14 -18.16 9.51 27.98
C PHE A 14 -18.63 8.83 26.69
N ALA A 15 -19.92 8.90 26.37
CA ALA A 15 -20.47 8.34 25.13
C ALA A 15 -19.84 9.01 23.90
N GLY A 16 -19.69 10.34 23.91
CA GLY A 16 -19.03 11.08 22.85
C GLY A 16 -17.56 10.69 22.68
N ALA A 17 -16.82 10.56 23.78
CA ALA A 17 -15.43 10.12 23.76
C ALA A 17 -15.29 8.69 23.22
N LEU A 18 -16.18 7.77 23.63
CA LEU A 18 -16.18 6.39 23.17
C LEU A 18 -16.45 6.32 21.66
N LEU A 19 -17.44 7.06 21.17
CA LEU A 19 -17.70 7.16 19.73
C LEU A 19 -16.51 7.74 18.97
N GLY A 20 -15.87 8.78 19.51
CA GLY A 20 -14.65 9.36 18.94
C GLY A 20 -13.52 8.35 18.80
N VAL A 21 -13.27 7.54 19.83
CA VAL A 21 -12.24 6.48 19.79
C VAL A 21 -12.56 5.43 18.73
N LEU A 22 -13.81 5.00 18.62
CA LEU A 22 -14.23 3.99 17.65
C LEU A 22 -14.08 4.49 16.21
N LEU A 23 -14.51 5.72 15.94
CA LEU A 23 -14.34 6.34 14.64
C LEU A 23 -12.86 6.54 14.29
N ASN A 24 -12.06 7.03 15.25
CA ASN A 24 -10.63 7.25 15.03
C ASN A 24 -9.89 5.95 14.70
N ARG A 25 -10.21 4.84 15.38
CA ARG A 25 -9.62 3.52 15.07
C ARG A 25 -9.96 3.08 13.64
N ARG A 26 -11.19 3.30 13.20
CA ARG A 26 -11.61 2.96 11.83
C ARG A 26 -10.90 3.81 10.80
N VAL A 27 -10.83 5.12 11.02
CA VAL A 27 -10.12 6.06 10.14
C VAL A 27 -8.63 5.73 10.07
N ALA A 28 -7.98 5.46 11.21
CA ALA A 28 -6.58 5.07 11.25
C ALA A 28 -6.31 3.79 10.42
N SER A 29 -7.19 2.79 10.50
CA SER A 29 -7.04 1.56 9.72
C SER A 29 -7.19 1.79 8.20
N GLU A 30 -8.06 2.71 7.80
CA GLU A 30 -8.26 3.07 6.39
C GLU A 30 -7.06 3.89 5.85
N LEU A 31 -6.55 4.85 6.65
CA LEU A 31 -5.36 5.61 6.30
C LEU A 31 -4.14 4.69 6.15
N GLU A 32 -3.96 3.76 7.07
CA GLU A 32 -2.87 2.78 7.02
C GLU A 32 -2.97 1.93 5.74
N ARG A 33 -4.18 1.46 5.39
CA ARG A 33 -4.38 0.70 4.15
C ARG A 33 -4.04 1.52 2.92
N ARG A 34 -4.47 2.77 2.86
CA ARG A 34 -4.17 3.68 1.76
C ARG A 34 -2.68 3.98 1.66
N SER A 35 -2.03 4.28 2.78
CA SER A 35 -0.59 4.54 2.84
C SER A 35 0.22 3.35 2.33
N ARG A 36 -0.14 2.12 2.76
CA ARG A 36 0.52 0.90 2.26
C ARG A 36 0.32 0.68 0.76
N ARG A 37 -0.86 1.02 0.21
CA ARG A 37 -1.10 0.97 -1.24
C ARG A 37 -0.21 1.97 -1.99
N GLU A 38 -0.14 3.21 -1.50
CA GLU A 38 0.70 4.26 -2.10
C GLU A 38 2.18 3.87 -2.09
N GLU A 39 2.67 3.31 -0.99
CA GLU A 39 4.06 2.85 -0.89
C GLU A 39 4.34 1.62 -1.77
N THR A 40 3.36 0.71 -1.91
CA THR A 40 3.46 -0.43 -2.83
C THR A 40 3.59 0.03 -4.28
N MET A 41 2.82 1.05 -4.69
CA MET A 41 2.91 1.63 -6.04
C MET A 41 4.23 2.37 -6.27
N ARG A 42 4.76 3.04 -5.24
CA ARG A 42 6.09 3.65 -5.29
C ARG A 42 7.17 2.60 -5.53
N ASN A 43 7.12 1.50 -4.78
CA ASN A 43 8.04 0.38 -4.94
C ASN A 43 7.91 -0.31 -6.32
N LEU A 44 6.68 -0.45 -6.83
CA LEU A 44 6.44 -0.98 -8.18
C LEU A 44 7.11 -0.10 -9.24
N ARG A 45 6.93 1.22 -9.14
CA ARG A 45 7.58 2.16 -10.06
C ARG A 45 9.10 2.06 -9.99
N TRP A 46 9.66 2.08 -8.78
CA TRP A 46 11.12 1.94 -8.60
C TRP A 46 11.65 0.63 -9.16
N ALA A 47 10.97 -0.49 -8.92
CA ALA A 47 11.38 -1.80 -9.43
C ALA A 47 11.32 -1.86 -10.96
N ALA A 48 10.29 -1.25 -11.58
CA ALA A 48 10.20 -1.11 -13.03
C ALA A 48 11.32 -0.24 -13.60
N ASP A 49 11.65 0.89 -12.95
CA ASP A 49 12.77 1.75 -13.36
C ASP A 49 14.10 0.98 -13.35
N HIS A 50 14.33 0.13 -12.34
CA HIS A 50 15.55 -0.71 -12.27
C HIS A 50 15.65 -1.72 -13.42
N VAL A 51 14.53 -2.27 -13.88
CA VAL A 51 14.49 -3.18 -15.04
C VAL A 51 14.94 -2.47 -16.32
N GLY A 52 14.62 -1.18 -16.46
CA GLY A 52 14.92 -0.37 -17.65
C GLY A 52 16.30 0.32 -17.65
N ASP A 53 17.02 0.36 -16.52
CA ASP A 53 18.25 1.17 -16.33
C ASP A 53 19.48 0.66 -17.11
N GLY A 54 19.37 -0.46 -17.83
CA GLY A 54 20.43 -1.01 -18.69
C GLY A 54 21.57 -1.74 -17.95
N ASP A 55 21.78 -1.48 -16.66
CA ASP A 55 22.69 -2.27 -15.80
C ASP A 55 22.09 -3.66 -15.53
N PRO A 56 22.75 -4.77 -15.93
CA PRO A 56 22.22 -6.11 -15.79
C PRO A 56 21.98 -6.52 -14.33
N ILE A 57 22.77 -6.03 -13.37
CA ILE A 57 22.58 -6.34 -11.94
C ILE A 57 21.34 -5.63 -11.41
N ARG A 58 21.18 -4.34 -11.71
CA ARG A 58 19.99 -3.57 -11.32
C ARG A 58 18.74 -4.13 -11.97
N ALA A 59 18.82 -4.53 -13.24
CA ALA A 59 17.69 -5.11 -13.94
C ALA A 59 17.25 -6.44 -13.30
N ALA A 60 18.20 -7.31 -12.92
CA ALA A 60 17.89 -8.55 -12.22
C ALA A 60 17.27 -8.30 -10.84
N LEU A 61 17.77 -7.30 -10.09
CA LEU A 61 17.19 -6.87 -8.82
C LEU A 61 15.76 -6.36 -9.00
N GLY A 62 15.52 -5.49 -9.99
CA GLY A 62 14.20 -4.95 -10.32
C GLY A 62 13.22 -6.07 -10.68
N ALA A 63 13.64 -7.04 -11.51
CA ALA A 63 12.81 -8.20 -11.85
C ALA A 63 12.47 -9.06 -10.62
N ALA A 64 13.43 -9.29 -9.71
CA ALA A 64 13.17 -10.01 -8.47
C ALA A 64 12.18 -9.26 -7.55
N GLN A 65 12.31 -7.94 -7.46
CA GLN A 65 11.39 -7.08 -6.70
C GLN A 65 9.98 -7.10 -7.31
N LEU A 66 9.84 -7.01 -8.63
CA LEU A 66 8.55 -7.12 -9.33
C LEU A 66 7.87 -8.46 -9.07
N ARG A 67 8.60 -9.59 -9.15
CA ARG A 67 8.06 -10.92 -8.80
C ARG A 67 7.64 -11.04 -7.33
N ALA A 68 8.30 -10.32 -6.42
CA ALA A 68 7.89 -10.26 -5.03
C ALA A 68 6.61 -9.41 -4.87
N LEU A 69 6.54 -8.26 -5.53
CA LEU A 69 5.38 -7.37 -5.53
C LEU A 69 4.13 -8.03 -6.13
N GLY A 70 4.28 -8.79 -7.23
CA GLY A 70 3.16 -9.51 -7.86
C GLY A 70 2.50 -10.57 -6.96
N ARG A 71 3.12 -10.94 -5.84
CA ARG A 71 2.55 -11.84 -4.82
C ARG A 71 1.92 -11.10 -3.65
N SER A 72 1.98 -9.77 -3.63
CA SER A 72 1.41 -8.93 -2.58
C SER A 72 -0.10 -8.80 -2.72
N ALA A 73 -0.84 -9.00 -1.63
CA ALA A 73 -2.28 -8.77 -1.57
C ALA A 73 -2.67 -7.27 -1.62
N LEU A 74 -1.70 -6.36 -1.66
CA LEU A 74 -1.93 -4.91 -1.75
C LEU A 74 -2.10 -4.42 -3.19
N LEU A 75 -1.70 -5.22 -4.18
CA LEU A 75 -1.93 -4.92 -5.59
C LEU A 75 -3.31 -5.39 -6.02
N ASP A 76 -4.05 -4.50 -6.65
CA ASP A 76 -5.30 -4.84 -7.32
C ASP A 76 -5.01 -5.63 -8.62
N PRO A 77 -5.94 -6.45 -9.12
CA PRO A 77 -5.72 -7.25 -10.33
C PRO A 77 -5.27 -6.45 -11.55
N GLU A 78 -5.79 -5.23 -11.72
CA GLU A 78 -5.37 -4.32 -12.79
C GLU A 78 -3.90 -3.90 -12.66
N GLN A 79 -3.38 -3.79 -11.43
CA GLN A 79 -2.00 -3.39 -11.17
C GLN A 79 -1.02 -4.55 -11.41
N LEU A 80 -1.47 -5.79 -11.27
CA LEU A 80 -0.67 -6.97 -11.61
C LEU A 80 -0.31 -6.99 -13.10
N VAL A 81 -1.18 -6.47 -13.97
CA VAL A 81 -0.87 -6.32 -15.41
C VAL A 81 0.36 -5.44 -15.63
N PHE A 82 0.59 -4.43 -14.79
CA PHE A 82 1.81 -3.61 -14.90
C PHE A 82 3.07 -4.36 -14.46
N VAL A 83 2.96 -5.23 -13.46
CA VAL A 83 4.05 -6.10 -13.02
C VAL A 83 4.44 -7.05 -14.16
N ASP A 84 3.44 -7.68 -14.78
CA ASP A 84 3.66 -8.62 -15.88
C ASP A 84 4.30 -7.91 -17.08
N ALA A 85 3.78 -6.74 -17.48
CA ALA A 85 4.35 -5.96 -18.58
C ALA A 85 5.82 -5.55 -18.33
N ALA A 86 6.17 -5.17 -17.09
CA ALA A 86 7.54 -4.81 -16.75
C ALA A 86 8.47 -6.04 -16.75
N LEU A 87 7.98 -7.21 -16.34
CA LEU A 87 8.75 -8.46 -16.37
C LEU A 87 8.96 -8.96 -17.81
N ASP A 88 7.99 -8.81 -18.69
CA ASP A 88 8.11 -9.20 -20.10
C ASP A 88 9.25 -8.43 -20.80
N ILE A 89 9.39 -7.13 -20.53
CA ILE A 89 10.49 -6.31 -21.06
C ILE A 89 11.86 -6.83 -20.59
N HIS A 90 11.96 -7.26 -19.33
CA HIS A 90 13.21 -7.81 -18.80
C HIS A 90 13.65 -9.08 -19.55
N VAL A 91 12.69 -9.96 -19.89
CA VAL A 91 12.94 -11.20 -20.64
C VAL A 91 13.45 -10.88 -22.04
N ILE A 92 12.83 -9.91 -22.72
CA ILE A 92 13.28 -9.46 -24.05
C ILE A 92 14.73 -8.95 -23.99
N ARG A 93 15.06 -8.10 -23.00
CA ARG A 93 16.41 -7.54 -22.86
C ARG A 93 17.49 -8.61 -22.66
N ILE A 94 17.21 -9.66 -21.88
CA ILE A 94 18.16 -10.77 -21.69
C ILE A 94 18.37 -11.55 -22.99
N ALA A 95 17.33 -11.69 -23.82
CA ALA A 95 17.44 -12.39 -25.10
C ALA A 95 18.26 -11.62 -26.16
N ASP A 96 18.38 -10.29 -26.01
CA ASP A 96 19.13 -9.40 -26.90
C ASP A 96 20.60 -9.17 -26.46
N GLU A 97 21.02 -9.62 -25.27
CA GLU A 97 22.43 -9.61 -24.85
C GLU A 97 23.18 -10.83 -25.46
N PRO A 98 24.30 -10.63 -26.19
CA PRO A 98 25.01 -11.70 -26.91
C PRO A 98 25.80 -12.66 -26.02
#